data_AF-A0A7V6M1X4-F1
#
_entry.id   AF-A0A7V6M1X4-F1
#
_cell.length_a   1.000
_cell.length_b   1.000
_cell.length_c   1.000
_cell.angle_alpha   90.00
_cell.angle_beta   90.00
_cell.angle_gamma   90.00
#
_symmetry.space_group_name_H-M   'P 1'
#
loop_
_entity.id
_entity.type
_entity.pdbx_description
1 polymer ?
#
loop_
_entity_poly.entity_id
_entity_poly.type
_entity_poly.pdbx_seq_one_letter_code
_entity_poly.pdbx_strand_id
1 'polypeptide(L)'
;LGSKQGDTILDPFAGSGTTGVVAKRLQRHFIGFEINPDYFKIALNRINDEKTENKVVYSEKLLKQSEQLNLFLEEKANEYKAKCFEDKVKPEP
;
A
#
# COMPACT_ATOMS: atom_id res chain seq x y z
N LEU A 1 -2.49 -22.09 -19.99
CA LEU A 1 -3.05 -21.25 -18.91
C LEU A 1 -3.90 -20.15 -19.53
N GLY A 2 -5.03 -19.80 -18.92
CA GLY A 2 -6.10 -19.00 -19.54
C GLY A 2 -6.02 -17.47 -19.39
N SER A 3 -5.06 -16.92 -18.64
CA SER A 3 -4.78 -15.46 -18.58
C SER A 3 -3.42 -15.16 -17.95
N LYS A 4 -2.88 -13.97 -18.22
CA LYS A 4 -1.66 -13.40 -17.64
C LYS A 4 -2.00 -12.30 -16.62
N GLN A 5 -1.00 -11.91 -15.85
CA GLN A 5 -1.08 -10.70 -15.04
C GLN A 5 -1.36 -9.48 -15.93
N GLY A 6 -2.24 -8.58 -15.48
CA GLY A 6 -2.70 -7.41 -16.24
C GLY A 6 -3.86 -7.68 -17.20
N ASP A 7 -4.19 -8.93 -17.50
CA ASP A 7 -5.37 -9.24 -18.34
C ASP A 7 -6.68 -8.90 -17.61
N THR A 8 -7.74 -8.69 -18.37
CA THR A 8 -9.10 -8.46 -17.85
C THR A 8 -9.91 -9.74 -17.85
N ILE A 9 -10.50 -10.07 -16.70
CA ILE A 9 -11.41 -11.22 -16.53
C ILE A 9 -12.85 -10.71 -16.50
N LEU A 10 -13.73 -11.35 -17.29
CA LEU A 10 -15.16 -11.10 -17.31
C LEU A 10 -15.89 -12.25 -16.62
N ASP A 11 -16.80 -11.92 -15.70
CA ASP A 11 -17.72 -12.87 -15.08
C ASP A 11 -19.16 -12.32 -15.11
N PRO A 12 -20.03 -12.81 -16.02
CA PRO A 12 -21.41 -12.32 -16.13
C PRO A 12 -22.33 -12.81 -14.99
N PHE A 13 -21.87 -13.72 -14.13
CA PHE A 13 -22.62 -14.28 -13.01
C PHE A 13 -21.77 -14.26 -11.75
N ALA A 14 -21.33 -13.06 -11.36
CA ALA A 14 -20.30 -12.87 -10.35
C ALA A 14 -20.66 -13.44 -8.98
N GLY A 15 -21.95 -13.59 -8.66
CA GLY A 15 -22.44 -14.20 -7.43
C GLY A 15 -21.83 -13.52 -6.21
N SER A 16 -21.15 -14.30 -5.38
CA SER A 16 -20.47 -13.78 -4.18
C SER A 16 -19.11 -13.10 -4.45
N GLY A 17 -18.66 -13.00 -5.71
CA GLY A 17 -17.45 -12.26 -6.11
C GLY A 17 -16.13 -13.04 -6.10
N THR A 18 -16.15 -14.38 -6.05
CA THR A 18 -14.93 -15.21 -5.96
C THR A 18 -13.97 -14.97 -7.13
N THR A 19 -14.48 -14.88 -8.36
CA THR A 19 -13.66 -14.59 -9.55
C THR A 19 -12.94 -13.25 -9.41
N GLY A 20 -13.63 -12.22 -8.93
CA GLY A 20 -13.06 -10.89 -8.74
C GLY A 20 -12.00 -10.84 -7.64
N VAL A 21 -12.22 -11.55 -6.53
CA VAL A 21 -11.23 -11.69 -5.45
C VAL A 21 -9.94 -12.34 -5.97
N VAL A 22 -10.07 -13.44 -6.70
CA VAL A 22 -8.91 -14.15 -7.27
C VAL A 22 -8.24 -13.31 -8.34
N ALA A 23 -8.99 -12.64 -9.23
CA ALA A 23 -8.44 -11.74 -10.22
C ALA A 23 -7.60 -10.64 -9.56
N LYS A 24 -8.10 -9.99 -8.51
CA LYS A 24 -7.37 -8.95 -7.76
C LYS A 24 -6.10 -9.49 -7.10
N ARG A 25 -6.16 -10.64 -6.40
CA ARG A 25 -4.97 -11.31 -5.81
C ARG A 25 -3.89 -11.60 -6.84
N LEU A 26 -4.33 -12.03 -8.02
CA LEU A 26 -3.47 -12.42 -9.11
C LEU A 26 -3.07 -11.23 -10.01
N GLN A 27 -3.37 -10.00 -9.62
CA GLN A 27 -3.03 -8.78 -10.35
C GLN A 27 -3.62 -8.75 -11.78
N ARG A 28 -4.88 -9.17 -11.91
CA ARG A 28 -5.72 -9.02 -13.11
C ARG A 28 -6.78 -7.94 -12.89
N HIS A 29 -7.27 -7.36 -13.97
CA HIS A 29 -8.49 -6.56 -13.94
C HIS A 29 -9.73 -7.47 -13.92
N PHE A 30 -10.85 -6.96 -13.40
CA PHE A 30 -12.08 -7.72 -13.26
C PHE A 30 -13.30 -6.88 -13.63
N ILE A 31 -14.21 -7.46 -14.41
CA ILE A 31 -15.55 -6.92 -14.71
C ILE A 31 -16.54 -8.02 -14.35
N GLY A 32 -17.48 -7.71 -13.46
CA GLY A 32 -18.48 -8.65 -12.98
C GLY A 32 -19.90 -8.07 -13.05
N PHE A 33 -20.86 -8.91 -13.41
CA PHE A 33 -22.29 -8.57 -13.33
C PHE A 33 -22.98 -9.50 -12.32
N GLU A 34 -23.85 -8.92 -11.49
CA GLU A 34 -24.69 -9.67 -10.55
C GLU A 34 -26.02 -8.93 -10.41
N ILE A 35 -27.12 -9.65 -10.61
CA ILE A 35 -28.47 -9.07 -10.64
C ILE A 35 -29.09 -8.99 -9.24
N ASN A 36 -28.68 -9.88 -8.33
CA ASN A 36 -29.17 -9.88 -6.97
C ASN A 36 -28.39 -8.83 -6.15
N PRO A 37 -29.06 -7.79 -5.63
CA PRO A 37 -28.41 -6.69 -4.94
C PRO A 37 -27.67 -7.10 -3.66
N ASP A 38 -28.10 -8.17 -2.99
CA ASP A 38 -27.44 -8.65 -1.77
C ASP A 38 -26.15 -9.38 -2.11
N TYR A 39 -26.15 -10.22 -3.16
CA TYR A 39 -24.93 -10.83 -3.68
C TYR A 39 -23.97 -9.78 -4.23
N PHE A 40 -24.47 -8.77 -4.94
CA PHE A 40 -23.66 -7.64 -5.41
C PHE A 40 -22.92 -6.95 -4.25
N LYS A 41 -23.60 -6.62 -3.15
CA LYS A 41 -22.97 -6.02 -1.96
C LYS A 41 -21.92 -6.93 -1.34
N ILE A 42 -22.20 -8.23 -1.23
CA ILE A 42 -21.25 -9.22 -0.72
C ILE A 42 -20.01 -9.27 -1.61
N ALA A 43 -20.19 -9.36 -2.93
CA ALA A 43 -19.10 -9.39 -3.89
C ALA A 43 -18.25 -8.12 -3.81
N LEU A 44 -18.88 -6.95 -3.79
CA LEU A 44 -18.21 -5.65 -3.72
C LEU A 44 -17.35 -5.53 -2.47
N ASN A 45 -17.90 -5.88 -1.29
CA ASN A 45 -17.15 -5.84 -0.03
C ASN A 45 -15.95 -6.79 -0.08
N ARG A 46 -16.14 -8.05 -0.50
CA ARG A 46 -15.06 -9.04 -0.58
C ARG A 46 -13.95 -8.61 -1.53
N ILE A 47 -14.29 -8.05 -2.69
CA ILE A 47 -13.31 -7.59 -3.66
C ILE A 47 -12.57 -6.36 -3.14
N ASN A 48 -13.25 -5.43 -2.46
CA ASN A 48 -12.63 -4.22 -1.91
C ASN A 48 -11.70 -4.52 -0.73
N ASP A 49 -12.10 -5.42 0.17
CA ASP A 49 -11.32 -5.84 1.34
C ASP A 49 -10.05 -6.61 0.98
N GLU A 50 -10.00 -7.16 -0.24
CA GLU A 50 -8.82 -7.87 -0.71
C GLU A 50 -7.62 -6.91 -0.82
N LYS A 51 -6.61 -7.11 0.01
CA LYS A 51 -5.37 -6.35 -0.02
C LYS A 51 -4.53 -6.88 -1.17
N THR A 52 -4.28 -6.06 -2.17
CA THR A 52 -3.19 -6.34 -3.11
C THR A 52 -1.89 -6.13 -2.35
N GLU A 53 -1.04 -7.16 -2.29
CA GLU A 53 0.38 -6.94 -2.02
C GLU A 53 0.93 -6.11 -3.17
N ASN A 54 0.83 -4.78 -3.03
CA ASN A 54 1.71 -3.88 -3.74
C ASN A 54 3.10 -4.16 -3.16
N LYS A 55 3.76 -5.17 -3.69
CA LYS A 55 5.17 -5.41 -3.43
C LYS A 55 5.87 -4.27 -4.14
N VAL A 56 6.01 -3.13 -3.46
CA VAL A 56 6.91 -2.09 -3.91
C VAL A 56 8.29 -2.69 -3.76
N VAL A 57 8.81 -3.22 -4.87
CA VAL A 57 10.16 -3.76 -4.92
C VAL A 57 11.10 -2.56 -4.97
N TYR A 58 11.48 -2.05 -3.80
CA TYR A 58 12.59 -1.13 -3.71
C TYR A 58 13.88 -1.92 -3.99
N SER A 59 14.74 -1.38 -4.87
CA SER A 59 16.08 -1.93 -5.01
C SER A 59 16.84 -1.80 -3.70
N GLU A 60 17.79 -2.71 -3.42
CA GLU A 60 18.66 -2.63 -2.23
C GLU A 60 19.35 -1.26 -2.11
N LYS A 61 19.63 -0.62 -3.25
CA LYS A 61 20.23 0.72 -3.31
C LYS A 61 19.28 1.79 -2.75
N LEU A 62 17.99 1.72 -3.05
CA LEU A 62 16.99 2.66 -2.55
C LEU A 62 16.73 2.47 -1.05
N LEU A 63 16.69 1.22 -0.57
CA LEU A 63 16.58 0.92 0.85
C LEU A 63 17.75 1.51 1.64
N LYS A 64 18.99 1.25 1.21
CA LYS A 64 20.19 1.82 1.84
C LYS A 64 20.20 3.36 1.85
N GLN A 65 19.75 4.00 0.76
CA GLN A 65 19.64 5.47 0.73
C GLN A 65 18.61 5.98 1.74
N SER A 66 17.47 5.29 1.89
CA SER A 66 16.44 5.70 2.85
C SER A 66 16.91 5.58 4.31
N GLU A 67 17.68 4.53 4.65
CA GLU A 67 18.25 4.34 5.98
C GLU A 67 19.29 5.42 6.31
N GLN A 68 20.19 5.72 5.36
CA GLN A 68 21.18 6.80 5.52
C GLN A 68 20.51 8.16 5.70
N LEU A 69 19.44 8.44 4.96
CA LEU A 69 18.71 9.70 5.08
C LEU A 69 18.03 9.83 6.46
N ASN A 70 17.40 8.77 6.96
CA ASN A 70 16.77 8.79 8.28
C ASN A 70 17.78 9.01 9.40
N LEU A 71 18.93 8.32 9.36
CA LEU A 71 19.99 8.51 10.35
C LEU A 71 20.51 9.96 10.35
N PHE A 72 20.76 10.52 9.16
CA PHE A 72 21.18 11.92 9.01
C PHE A 72 20.14 12.91 9.58
N LEU A 73 18.86 12.66 9.33
CA LEU A 73 17.77 13.51 9.85
C LEU A 73 17.68 13.43 11.38
N GLU A 74 17.84 12.25 11.96
CA GLU A 74 17.87 12.07 13.42
C GLU A 74 19.06 12.77 14.06
N GLU A 75 20.26 12.64 13.46
CA GLU A 75 21.46 13.35 13.90
C GLU A 75 21.25 14.87 13.89
N LYS A 76 20.70 15.40 12.78
CA LYS A 76 20.40 16.84 12.66
C LYS A 76 19.35 17.27 13.68
N ALA A 77 18.29 16.49 13.87
CA ALA A 77 17.27 16.80 14.87
C ALA A 77 17.85 16.86 16.29
N ASN A 78 18.79 15.98 16.62
CA ASN A 78 19.48 15.96 17.91
C ASN A 78 20.46 17.14 18.05
N GLU A 79 21.20 17.47 17.00
CA GLU A 79 22.07 18.67 16.95
C GLU A 79 21.27 19.94 17.20
N TYR A 80 20.11 20.11 16.53
CA TYR A 80 19.22 21.25 16.76
C TYR A 80 18.67 21.27 18.19
N LYS A 81 18.24 20.13 18.73
CA LYS A 81 17.77 20.05 20.13
C LYS A 81 18.86 20.43 21.13
N ALA A 82 20.09 19.96 20.93
CA ALA A 82 21.23 20.29 21.78
C ALA A 82 21.54 21.79 21.71
N LYS A 83 21.57 22.36 20.50
CA LYS A 83 21.79 23.80 20.28
C LYS A 83 20.69 24.67 20.92
N CYS A 84 19.43 24.26 20.81
CA CYS A 84 18.31 24.93 21.49
C CYS A 84 18.35 24.79 23.02
N PHE A 85 19.09 23.82 23.57
CA PHE A 85 19.30 23.66 25.00
C PHE A 85 20.44 24.55 25.50
N GLU A 86 21.54 24.66 24.74
CA GLU A 86 22.68 25.55 25.05
C GLU A 86 22.30 27.04 25.03
N ASP A 87 21.45 27.47 24.09
CA ASP A 87 20.97 28.86 24.03
C ASP A 87 19.99 29.24 25.17
N LYS A 88 19.51 28.27 25.97
CA LYS A 88 18.72 28.51 27.20
C LYS A 88 19.55 28.52 28.48
N VAL A 89 20.87 28.30 28.41
CA VAL A 89 21.80 28.21 29.56
C VAL A 89 22.91 29.27 29.48
N LYS A 90 22.72 30.35 28.72
CA LYS A 90 23.60 31.53 28.86
C LYS A 90 23.15 32.31 30.11
N PRO A 91 24.00 32.49 31.13
CA PRO A 91 23.63 33.30 32.29
C PRO A 91 23.34 34.73 31.80
N GLU A 92 22.18 35.25 32.19
CA GLU A 92 21.93 36.69 32.07
C GLU A 92 23.01 37.45 32.89
N PRO A 93 23.44 38.63 32.42
CA PRO A 93 24.54 39.38 33.03
C PRO A 93 24.29 39.78 34.49
#